data_AF-A0A2K8SFU6-F1
#
_entry.id   AF-A0A2K8SFU6-F1
#
_cell.length_a   1.000
_cell.length_b   1.000
_cell.length_c   1.000
_cell.angle_alpha   90.00
_cell.angle_beta   90.00
_cell.angle_gamma   90.00
#
_symmetry.space_group_name_H-M   'P 1'
#
loop_
_entity.id
_entity.type
_entity.pdbx_description
1 polymer ?
#
loop_
_entity_poly.entity_id
_entity_poly.type
_entity_poly.pdbx_seq_one_letter_code
_entity_poly.pdbx_strand_id
1 'polypeptide(L)' 'MKGLKKLTTTELLTWIQQAKIQVEGGQVAHRIPQLAKANPGWFAIHICCESGKTITFGDIACVFPLISVIKTFSLLS' A
#
# COMPACT_ATOMS: atom_id res chain seq x y z
N MET A 1 -20.44 -5.17 -2.18
CA MET A 1 -19.19 -4.93 -1.43
C MET A 1 -19.55 -4.64 0.03
N LYS A 2 -18.99 -5.35 1.01
CA LYS A 2 -19.13 -4.97 2.44
C LYS A 2 -18.47 -3.60 2.63
N GLY A 3 -19.13 -2.67 3.32
CA GLY A 3 -18.50 -1.40 3.67
C GLY A 3 -17.30 -1.61 4.59
N LEU A 4 -16.28 -0.75 4.48
CA LEU A 4 -15.06 -0.76 5.30
C LEU A 4 -15.34 -0.86 6.82
N LYS A 5 -16.51 -0.37 7.27
CA LYS A 5 -16.98 -0.46 8.67
C LYS A 5 -17.15 -1.89 9.19
N LYS A 6 -17.28 -2.89 8.31
CA LYS A 6 -17.41 -4.32 8.66
C LYS A 6 -16.14 -5.12 8.36
N LEU A 7 -15.05 -4.47 7.96
CA LEU A 7 -13.80 -5.14 7.64
C LEU A 7 -13.20 -5.72 8.93
N THR A 8 -13.15 -7.05 8.99
CA THR A 8 -12.44 -7.74 10.08
C THR A 8 -10.95 -7.82 9.75
N THR A 9 -10.10 -7.82 10.78
CA THR A 9 -8.65 -8.03 10.62
C THR A 9 -8.36 -9.33 9.86
N THR A 10 -9.16 -10.38 10.09
CA THR A 10 -9.00 -11.69 9.44
C THR A 10 -9.29 -11.66 7.94
N GLU A 11 -10.38 -11.03 7.50
CA GLU A 11 -10.69 -10.88 6.07
C GLU A 11 -9.60 -10.07 5.35
N LEU A 12 -9.11 -9.00 5.99
CA LEU A 12 -8.03 -8.19 5.45
C LEU A 12 -6.72 -9.00 5.31
N LEU A 13 -6.38 -9.80 6.33
CA LEU A 13 -5.19 -10.66 6.27
C LEU A 13 -5.26 -11.65 5.10
N THR A 14 -6.43 -12.25 4.85
CA THR A 14 -6.63 -13.15 3.71
C THR A 14 -6.38 -12.44 2.38
N TRP A 15 -6.92 -11.23 2.20
CA TRP A 15 -6.70 -10.45 0.98
C TRP A 15 -5.24 -10.02 0.83
N ILE A 16 -4.57 -9.67 1.92
CA ILE A 16 -3.15 -9.34 1.90
C ILE A 16 -2.31 -10.54 1.46
N GLN A 17 -2.60 -11.73 1.99
CA GLN A 17 -1.92 -12.96 1.56
C GLN A 17 -2.12 -13.22 0.06
N GLN A 18 -3.35 -13.06 -0.43
CA GLN A 18 -3.65 -13.17 -1.87
C GLN A 18 -2.90 -12.13 -2.70
N ALA A 19 -2.84 -10.88 -2.25
CA ALA A 19 -2.12 -9.81 -2.94
C ALA A 19 -0.61 -10.09 -3.00
N LYS A 20 -0.02 -10.62 -1.92
CA LYS A 20 1.41 -10.97 -1.88
C LYS A 20 1.78 -12.05 -2.89
N ILE A 21 0.90 -13.01 -3.16
CA ILE A 21 1.13 -14.05 -4.19
C ILE A 21 1.26 -13.41 -5.58
N GLN A 22 0.56 -12.30 -5.85
CA GLN A 22 0.57 -11.64 -7.16
C GLN A 22 1.83 -10.78 -7.41
N VAL A 23 2.64 -10.54 -6.38
CA VAL A 23 3.86 -9.71 -6.49
C VAL A 23 4.85 -10.28 -7.51
N GLU A 24 4.92 -11.61 -7.63
CA GLU A 24 5.80 -12.29 -8.59
C GLU A 24 5.45 -11.99 -10.06
N GLY A 25 4.21 -11.58 -10.34
CA GLY A 25 3.78 -11.20 -11.69
C GLY A 25 4.14 -9.76 -12.10
N GLY A 26 4.67 -8.95 -11.18
CA GLY A 26 5.02 -7.54 -11.40
C GLY A 26 6.53 -7.30 -11.54
N GLN A 27 6.90 -6.05 -11.85
CA GLN A 27 8.30 -5.61 -11.86
C GLN A 27 8.44 -4.21 -11.28
N VAL A 28 9.55 -3.97 -10.57
CA VAL A 28 9.93 -2.63 -10.10
C VAL A 28 10.32 -1.77 -11.30
N ALA A 29 9.93 -0.49 -11.28
CA ALA A 29 10.26 0.44 -12.35
C ALA A 29 11.78 0.70 -12.43
N HIS A 30 12.40 0.27 -13.53
CA HIS A 30 13.85 0.33 -13.71
C HIS A 30 14.35 1.61 -14.42
N ARG A 31 13.45 2.37 -15.06
CA ARG A 31 13.80 3.58 -15.83
C ARG A 31 14.42 4.72 -15.00
N ILE A 32 14.15 4.76 -13.70
CA ILE A 32 14.72 5.73 -12.76
C ILE A 32 15.64 4.96 -11.80
N PRO A 33 16.96 5.18 -11.80
CA PRO A 33 17.92 4.34 -11.06
C PRO A 33 17.63 4.23 -9.56
N GLN A 34 17.11 5.28 -8.93
CA GLN A 34 16.78 5.24 -7.49
C GLN A 34 15.54 4.38 -7.21
N LEU A 35 14.57 4.32 -8.13
CA LEU A 35 13.39 3.46 -7.98
C LEU A 35 13.72 1.99 -8.20
N ALA A 36 14.69 1.70 -9.06
CA ALA A 36 15.15 0.33 -9.34
C ALA A 36 15.73 -0.39 -8.10
N LYS A 37 16.08 0.36 -7.05
CA LYS A 37 16.59 -0.18 -5.78
C LYS A 37 15.50 -0.68 -4.83
N ALA A 38 14.22 -0.43 -5.13
CA ALA A 38 13.13 -0.87 -4.27
C ALA A 38 13.07 -2.41 -4.22
N ASN A 39 12.83 -2.97 -3.04
CA ASN A 39 12.64 -4.41 -2.89
C ASN A 39 11.26 -4.79 -3.49
N PRO A 40 11.18 -5.68 -4.49
CA PRO A 40 9.91 -6.10 -5.07
C PRO A 40 8.97 -6.77 -4.06
N GLY A 41 9.51 -7.36 -2.98
CA GLY A 41 8.74 -8.00 -1.92
C GLY A 41 8.15 -7.04 -0.87
N TRP A 42 8.47 -5.74 -0.93
CA TRP A 42 7.91 -4.77 0.00
C TRP A 42 6.41 -4.60 -0.22
N PHE A 43 5.65 -4.70 0.86
CA PHE A 43 4.20 -4.53 0.83
C PHE A 43 3.71 -3.98 2.17
N ALA A 44 2.98 -2.88 2.11
CA ALA A 44 2.41 -2.23 3.28
C ALA A 44 0.98 -1.76 3.02
N ILE A 45 0.14 -1.86 4.05
CA ILE A 45 -1.20 -1.27 4.06
C ILE A 45 -1.38 -0.47 5.35
N HIS A 46 -1.95 0.72 5.21
CA HIS A 46 -2.41 1.56 6.31
C HIS A 46 -3.82 2.07 5.97
N ILE A 47 -4.81 1.72 6.80
CA ILE A 47 -6.20 2.15 6.64
C ILE A 47 -6.55 3.05 7.82
N CYS A 48 -6.87 4.31 7.53
CA CYS A 48 -7.42 5.25 8.49
C CYS A 48 -8.96 5.19 8.45
N CYS A 49 -9.59 4.78 9.55
CA CYS A 49 -11.05 4.79 9.66
C CYS A 49 -11.55 6.15 10.14
N GLU A 50 -12.80 6.51 9.79
CA GLU A 50 -13.50 7.70 10.31
C GLU A 50 -13.50 7.78 11.84
N SER A 51 -13.49 6.61 12.51
CA SER A 51 -13.45 6.51 13.98
C SER A 51 -12.09 6.83 14.61
N GLY A 52 -11.07 7.17 13.81
CA GLY A 52 -9.69 7.39 14.26
C GLY A 52 -8.90 6.10 14.51
N LYS A 53 -9.54 4.93 14.42
CA LYS A 53 -8.83 3.64 14.49
C LYS A 53 -8.05 3.41 13.20
N THR A 54 -6.85 2.88 13.32
CA THR A 54 -6.01 2.50 12.19
C THR A 54 -5.86 0.98 12.11
N ILE A 55 -5.83 0.46 10.88
CA ILE A 55 -5.46 -0.93 10.62
C ILE A 55 -4.20 -0.92 9.77
N THR A 56 -3.14 -1.57 10.24
CA THR A 56 -1.82 -1.52 9.63
C THR A 56 -1.24 -2.92 9.43
N PHE A 57 -0.53 -3.14 8.34
CA PHE A 57 0.16 -4.39 8.07
C PHE A 57 1.39 -4.19 7.18
N GLY A 58 2.43 -5.01 7.39
CA GLY A 58 3.59 -5.08 6.52
C GLY A 58 4.64 -4.00 6.78
N ASP A 59 5.34 -3.59 5.74
CA ASP A 59 6.55 -2.75 5.80
C ASP A 59 6.23 -1.25 6.00
N ILE A 60 5.43 -0.91 7.01
CA ILE A 60 4.88 0.45 7.22
C ILE A 60 5.92 1.52 7.56
N ALA A 61 7.13 1.12 7.97
CA ALA A 61 8.23 2.03 8.29
C ALA A 61 9.03 2.43 7.04
N CYS A 62 8.80 1.79 5.89
CA CYS A 62 9.51 2.09 4.65
C CYS A 62 9.06 3.43 4.08
N VAL A 63 10.02 4.33 3.88
CA VAL A 63 9.80 5.60 3.20
C VAL A 63 9.91 5.40 1.70
N PHE A 64 8.95 5.93 0.94
CA PHE A 64 8.93 5.85 -0.52
C PHE A 64 8.50 7.18 -1.14
N PRO A 65 8.94 7.47 -2.39
CA PRO A 65 8.53 8.69 -3.08
C PRO A 65 7.07 8.60 -3.55
N LEU A 66 6.30 9.68 -3.41
CA LEU A 66 4.88 9.71 -3.80
C LEU A 66 4.65 9.65 -5.33
N ILE A 67 5.65 9.98 -6.16
CA ILE A 67 5.55 10.00 -7.63
C ILE A 67 4.28 10.75 -8.07
N SER A 68 3.37 10.13 -8.82
CA SER A 68 2.16 10.81 -9.33
C SER A 68 1.12 11.07 -8.25
N VAL A 69 1.19 10.40 -7.10
CA VAL A 69 0.23 10.59 -5.99
C VAL A 69 0.31 12.02 -5.44
N ILE A 70 1.47 12.68 -5.51
CA ILE A 70 1.61 14.07 -5.05
C ILE A 70 0.68 15.04 -5.80
N LYS A 71 0.30 14.71 -7.04
CA LYS A 71 -0.48 15.62 -7.90
C LYS A 71 -1.85 15.96 -7.30
N THR A 72 -2.46 15.05 -6.55
CA THR A 72 -3.73 15.34 -5.86
C THR A 72 -3.56 16.41 -4.79
N PHE A 73 -2.40 16.45 -4.13
CA PHE A 73 -2.08 17.47 -3.13
C PHE A 73 -1.69 18.80 -3.77
N SER A 74 -1.03 18.79 -4.93
CA SER A 74 -0.71 20.01 -5.68
C SER A 74 -1.96 20.77 -6.17
N LEU A 75 -3.12 20.12 -6.25
CA LEU A 75 -4.39 20.73 -6.64
C LEU A 75 -5.19 21.32 -5.46
N LEU A 76 -4.71 21.13 -4.22
CA LEU A 76 -5.39 21.62 -3.01
C LEU A 76 -4.95 23.04 -2.61
N SER A 77 -4.15 23.72 -3.44
CA SER A 77 -3.70 25.10 -3.25
C SER A 77 -4.76 26.11 -3.68
#